data_AF-A0A538D071-F1
#
_entry.id   AF-A0A538D071-F1
#
_cell.length_a   1.000
_cell.length_b   1.000
_cell.length_c   1.000
_cell.angle_alpha   90.00
_cell.angle_beta   90.00
_cell.angle_gamma   90.00
#
_symmetry.space_group_name_H-M   'P 1'
#
loop_
_entity.id
_entity.type
_entity.pdbx_description
1 polymer ?
#
loop_
_entity_poly.entity_id
_entity_poly.type
_entity_poly.pdbx_seq_one_letter_code
_entity_poly.pdbx_strand_id
1 'polypeptide(L)'
;DRMQKRLAAHGATPSFAREAGGMVGALMKSVLDLARPEKAGRNARDAFATEHMEIASYELLARIAERAGDDETATAAREIIVEEQRMADRIAAGWDRFAELSLNEVGVTV
;
A
#
# COMPACT_ATOMS: atom_id res chain seq x y z
N ASP A 1 -15.62 -4.52 3.31
CA ASP A 1 -14.49 -3.60 3.54
C ASP A 1 -14.99 -2.24 4.08
N ARG A 2 -14.19 -1.48 4.85
CA ARG A 2 -14.59 -0.19 5.46
C ARG A 2 -14.89 0.86 4.39
N MET A 3 -14.01 1.00 3.39
CA MET A 3 -14.18 1.99 2.32
C MET A 3 -15.33 1.64 1.39
N GLN A 4 -15.57 0.35 1.15
CA GLN A 4 -16.76 -0.09 0.42
C GLN A 4 -18.07 0.35 1.09
N LYS A 5 -18.15 0.32 2.43
CA LYS A 5 -19.32 0.83 3.17
C LYS A 5 -19.47 2.34 3.00
N ARG A 6 -18.35 3.09 3.03
CA ARG A 6 -18.38 4.55 2.82
C ARG A 6 -18.82 4.90 1.40
N LEU A 7 -18.32 4.21 0.38
CA LEU A 7 -18.76 4.38 -1.01
C LEU A 7 -20.26 4.11 -1.15
N ALA A 8 -20.76 3.01 -0.58
CA ALA A 8 -22.18 2.69 -0.61
C ALA A 8 -23.06 3.76 0.06
N ALA A 9 -22.60 4.35 1.17
CA ALA A 9 -23.29 5.46 1.84
C ALA A 9 -23.41 6.71 0.95
N HIS A 10 -22.46 6.91 0.04
CA HIS A 10 -22.46 7.99 -0.96
C HIS A 10 -23.12 7.59 -2.30
N GLY A 11 -23.80 6.43 -2.37
CA GLY A 11 -24.39 5.91 -3.60
C GLY A 11 -23.36 5.55 -4.69
N ALA A 12 -22.10 5.36 -4.29
CA ALA A 12 -20.99 5.02 -5.16
C ALA A 12 -20.59 3.54 -5.00
N THR A 13 -19.93 3.00 -6.03
CA THR A 13 -19.29 1.69 -5.99
C THR A 13 -17.78 1.83 -6.26
N PRO A 14 -16.96 0.82 -5.89
CA PRO A 14 -15.57 0.78 -6.33
C PRO A 14 -15.49 0.96 -7.85
N SER A 15 -14.57 1.79 -8.32
CA SER A 15 -14.51 2.11 -9.74
C SER A 15 -13.95 0.92 -10.54
N PHE A 16 -14.79 0.34 -11.41
CA PHE A 16 -14.44 -0.79 -12.27
C PHE A 16 -13.23 -0.49 -13.19
N ALA A 17 -13.06 0.79 -13.56
CA ALA A 17 -11.92 1.27 -14.33
C ALA A 17 -10.60 1.22 -13.53
N ARG A 18 -10.61 1.45 -12.20
CA ARG A 18 -9.43 1.25 -11.35
C ARG A 18 -9.08 -0.23 -11.22
N GLU A 19 -10.08 -1.10 -11.06
CA GLU A 19 -9.86 -2.54 -10.97
C GLU A 19 -9.24 -3.11 -12.25
N ALA A 20 -9.74 -2.71 -13.43
CA ALA A 20 -9.17 -3.12 -14.71
C ALA A 20 -7.73 -2.61 -14.92
N GLY A 21 -7.45 -1.36 -14.54
CA GLY A 21 -6.09 -0.81 -14.58
C GLY A 21 -5.12 -1.52 -13.62
N GLY A 22 -5.60 -1.89 -12.43
CA GLY A 22 -4.85 -2.68 -11.45
C GLY A 22 -4.49 -4.07 -11.97
N MET A 23 -5.40 -4.76 -12.66
CA MET A 23 -5.12 -6.06 -13.29
C MET A 23 -4.06 -5.97 -14.39
N VAL A 24 -4.14 -4.96 -15.26
CA VAL A 24 -3.13 -4.73 -16.32
C VAL A 24 -1.77 -4.37 -15.72
N GLY A 25 -1.75 -3.52 -14.69
CA GLY A 25 -0.54 -3.18 -13.95
C GLY A 25 0.09 -4.39 -13.26
N ALA A 26 -0.72 -5.26 -12.64
CA ALA A 26 -0.28 -6.50 -12.00
C ALA A 26 0.36 -7.48 -13.00
N LEU A 27 -0.22 -7.62 -14.21
CA LEU A 27 0.35 -8.45 -15.29
C LEU A 27 1.71 -7.93 -15.76
N MET A 28 1.84 -6.62 -16.00
CA MET A 28 3.11 -6.01 -16.42
C MET A 28 4.18 -6.09 -15.33
N LYS A 29 3.80 -5.85 -14.06
CA LYS A 29 4.70 -6.02 -12.90
C LYS A 29 5.16 -7.47 -12.77
N SER A 30 4.27 -8.44 -12.96
CA SER A 30 4.61 -9.88 -12.90
C SER A 30 5.65 -10.30 -13.95
N VAL A 31 5.55 -9.77 -15.17
CA VAL A 31 6.56 -10.01 -16.24
C VAL A 31 7.91 -9.40 -15.88
N LEU A 32 7.92 -8.19 -15.28
CA LEU A 32 9.15 -7.52 -14.87
C LEU A 32 9.81 -8.21 -13.66
N ASP A 33 9.01 -8.72 -12.72
CA ASP A 33 9.45 -9.41 -11.51
C ASP A 33 10.02 -10.82 -11.82
N LEU A 34 9.67 -11.43 -12.95
CA LEU A 34 10.29 -12.67 -13.45
C LEU A 34 11.71 -12.44 -14.00
N ALA A 35 11.99 -11.25 -14.52
CA ALA A 35 13.26 -10.94 -15.19
C ALA A 35 14.37 -10.43 -14.25
N ARG A 36 14.06 -10.13 -12.97
CA ARG A 36 15.06 -9.63 -12.00
C ARG A 36 15.32 -10.65 -10.88
N PRO A 37 16.59 -11.01 -10.61
CA PRO A 37 16.96 -11.93 -9.53
C PRO A 37 16.79 -11.31 -8.13
N GLU A 38 16.92 -9.97 -8.02
CA GLU A 38 16.78 -9.26 -6.75
C GLU A 38 15.32 -8.91 -6.43
N LYS A 39 14.74 -9.62 -5.46
CA LYS A 39 13.31 -9.52 -5.11
C LYS A 39 13.12 -9.03 -3.69
N ALA A 40 13.94 -9.44 -2.72
CA ALA A 40 13.71 -9.13 -1.32
C ALA A 40 13.74 -7.62 -1.00
N GLY A 41 14.88 -6.95 -1.22
CA GLY A 41 15.03 -5.52 -0.93
C GLY A 41 14.12 -4.63 -1.78
N ARG A 42 13.92 -4.98 -3.05
CA ARG A 42 13.02 -4.25 -3.95
C ARG A 42 11.57 -4.35 -3.49
N ASN A 43 11.10 -5.54 -3.13
CA ASN A 43 9.73 -5.74 -2.66
C ASN A 43 9.50 -5.02 -1.33
N ALA A 44 10.46 -5.09 -0.40
CA ALA A 44 10.36 -4.36 0.87
C ALA A 44 10.30 -2.84 0.66
N ARG A 45 11.17 -2.29 -0.21
CA ARG A 45 11.14 -0.87 -0.59
C ARG A 45 9.80 -0.45 -1.20
N ASP A 46 9.33 -1.21 -2.19
CA ASP A 46 8.11 -0.89 -2.91
C ASP A 46 6.88 -1.01 -2.01
N ALA A 47 6.84 -2.02 -1.14
CA ALA A 47 5.81 -2.16 -0.12
C ALA A 47 5.82 -0.98 0.84
N PHE A 48 6.97 -0.63 1.44
CA PHE A 48 7.09 0.50 2.37
C PHE A 48 6.64 1.84 1.74
N ALA A 49 7.00 2.08 0.48
CA ALA A 49 6.56 3.25 -0.27
C ALA A 49 5.04 3.25 -0.51
N THR A 50 4.46 2.06 -0.76
CA THR A 50 3.01 1.89 -0.95
C THR A 50 2.26 2.20 0.34
N GLU A 51 2.70 1.65 1.48
CA GLU A 51 2.10 1.95 2.81
C GLU A 51 2.07 3.47 3.08
N HIS A 52 3.18 4.18 2.82
CA HIS A 52 3.24 5.63 3.02
C HIS A 52 2.35 6.42 2.05
N MET A 53 2.20 5.94 0.82
CA MET A 53 1.26 6.54 -0.13
C MET A 53 -0.18 6.35 0.33
N GLU A 54 -0.53 5.20 0.90
CA GLU A 54 -1.84 4.94 1.48
C GLU A 54 -2.09 5.80 2.73
N ILE A 55 -1.13 5.86 3.66
CA ILE A 55 -1.18 6.76 4.83
C ILE A 55 -1.46 8.20 4.39
N ALA A 56 -0.69 8.73 3.43
CA ALA A 56 -0.89 10.10 2.94
C ALA A 56 -2.26 10.29 2.27
N SER A 57 -2.72 9.28 1.52
CA SER A 57 -4.02 9.32 0.84
C SER A 57 -5.17 9.34 1.85
N TYR A 58 -5.11 8.51 2.88
CA TYR A 58 -6.13 8.46 3.92
C TYR A 58 -6.07 9.68 4.85
N GLU A 59 -4.89 10.26 5.09
CA GLU A 59 -4.76 11.51 5.85
C GLU A 59 -5.46 12.66 5.14
N LEU A 60 -5.30 12.75 3.82
CA LEU A 60 -6.03 13.74 3.02
C LEU A 60 -7.53 13.44 3.02
N LEU A 61 -7.93 12.18 2.84
CA LEU A 61 -9.35 11.79 2.86
C LEU A 61 -10.02 12.11 4.19
N ALA A 62 -9.38 11.82 5.32
CA ALA A 62 -9.93 12.11 6.65
C ALA A 62 -10.21 13.61 6.82
N ARG A 63 -9.27 14.47 6.42
CA ARG A 63 -9.44 15.93 6.49
C ARG A 63 -10.52 16.46 5.55
N ILE A 64 -10.65 15.87 4.36
CA ILE A 64 -11.73 16.22 3.42
C ILE A 64 -13.08 15.83 4.01
N ALA A 65 -13.19 14.61 4.54
CA ALA A 65 -14.40 14.08 5.17
C ALA A 65 -14.84 14.92 6.36
N GLU A 66 -13.91 15.29 7.25
CA GLU A 66 -14.18 16.20 8.38
C GLU A 66 -14.73 17.57 7.91
N ARG A 67 -14.11 18.15 6.88
CA ARG A 67 -14.57 19.44 6.30
C ARG A 67 -15.91 19.33 5.60
N ALA A 68 -16.29 18.14 5.15
CA ALA A 68 -17.58 17.84 4.54
C ALA A 68 -18.65 17.42 5.55
N GLY A 69 -18.31 17.28 6.84
CA GLY A 69 -19.22 16.79 7.89
C GLY A 69 -19.48 15.29 7.85
N ASP A 70 -18.60 14.50 7.23
CA ASP A 70 -18.68 13.04 7.14
C ASP A 70 -17.74 12.38 8.16
N ASP A 71 -18.14 12.43 9.44
CA ASP A 71 -17.35 11.92 10.56
C ASP A 71 -17.12 10.40 10.48
N GLU A 72 -18.04 9.65 9.88
CA GLU A 72 -17.92 8.21 9.70
C GLU A 72 -16.81 7.86 8.68
N THR A 73 -16.70 8.60 7.57
CA THR A 73 -15.58 8.43 6.63
C THR A 73 -14.27 8.84 7.26
N ALA A 74 -14.25 9.96 7.99
CA ALA A 74 -13.05 10.42 8.69
C ALA A 74 -12.52 9.39 9.69
N THR A 75 -13.41 8.82 10.50
CA THR A 75 -13.07 7.76 11.46
C THR A 75 -12.54 6.52 10.75
N ALA A 76 -13.23 6.06 9.69
CA ALA A 76 -12.80 4.90 8.93
C ALA A 76 -11.40 5.09 8.29
N ALA A 77 -11.11 6.29 7.77
CA ALA A 77 -9.79 6.61 7.23
C ALA A 77 -8.70 6.61 8.32
N ARG A 78 -8.99 7.18 9.50
CA ARG A 78 -8.07 7.19 10.65
C ARG A 78 -7.75 5.80 11.18
N GLU A 79 -8.71 4.89 11.19
CA GLU A 79 -8.48 3.49 11.56
C GLU A 79 -7.52 2.80 10.58
N ILE A 80 -7.70 3.03 9.27
CA ILE A 80 -6.83 2.44 8.23
C ILE A 80 -5.41 3.00 8.35
N ILE A 81 -5.22 4.30 8.60
CA ILE A 81 -3.89 4.89 8.83
C ILE A 81 -3.11 4.15 9.91
N VAL A 82 -3.77 3.74 11.00
CA VAL A 82 -3.12 2.99 12.08
C VAL A 82 -2.70 1.59 11.63
N GLU A 83 -3.48 0.95 10.77
CA GLU A 83 -3.17 -0.35 10.19
C GLU A 83 -1.94 -0.26 9.25
N GLU A 84 -1.92 0.73 8.35
CA GLU A 84 -0.81 0.93 7.40
C GLU A 84 0.47 1.39 8.11
N GLN A 85 0.38 2.25 9.13
CA GLN A 85 1.55 2.63 9.93
C GLN A 85 2.20 1.41 10.58
N ARG A 86 1.39 0.49 11.13
CA ARG A 86 1.91 -0.77 11.71
C ARG A 86 2.55 -1.67 10.65
N MET A 87 2.11 -1.62 9.40
CA MET A 87 2.73 -2.39 8.31
C MET A 87 4.05 -1.74 7.90
N ALA A 88 4.06 -0.42 7.70
CA ALA A 88 5.26 0.35 7.41
C ALA A 88 6.35 0.15 8.48
N ASP A 89 5.97 0.20 9.77
CA ASP A 89 6.88 -0.04 10.90
C ASP A 89 7.45 -1.46 10.88
N ARG A 90 6.62 -2.47 10.54
CA ARG A 90 7.05 -3.87 10.40
C ARG A 90 8.06 -4.04 9.28
N ILE A 91 7.85 -3.41 8.14
CA ILE A 91 8.81 -3.44 7.03
C ILE A 91 10.10 -2.71 7.45
N ALA A 92 9.98 -1.56 8.11
CA ALA A 92 11.14 -0.78 8.54
C ALA A 92 12.03 -1.51 9.54
N ALA A 93 11.44 -2.30 10.44
CA ALA A 93 12.19 -3.15 11.35
C ALA A 93 13.02 -4.25 10.65
N GLY A 94 12.72 -4.55 9.38
CA GLY A 94 13.36 -5.60 8.60
C GLY A 94 14.49 -5.15 7.67
N TRP A 95 14.88 -3.87 7.66
CA TRP A 95 15.81 -3.34 6.64
C TRP A 95 17.14 -4.08 6.56
N ASP A 96 17.78 -4.36 7.69
CA ASP A 96 19.05 -5.11 7.71
C ASP A 96 18.89 -6.49 7.08
N ARG A 97 17.79 -7.18 7.41
CA ARG A 97 17.48 -8.50 6.84
C ARG A 97 17.25 -8.42 5.34
N PHE A 98 16.55 -7.39 4.86
CA PHE A 98 16.33 -7.20 3.42
C PHE A 98 17.63 -6.87 2.68
N ALA A 99 18.56 -6.14 3.30
CA ALA A 99 19.88 -5.87 2.76
C ALA A 99 20.72 -7.15 2.63
N GLU A 100 20.76 -7.99 3.69
CA GLU A 100 21.41 -9.30 3.65
C GLU A 100 20.84 -10.19 2.55
N LEU A 101 19.51 -10.28 2.44
CA LEU A 101 18.86 -11.09 1.41
C LEU A 101 19.21 -10.59 0.01
N SER A 102 19.24 -9.28 -0.22
CA SER A 102 19.63 -8.73 -1.52
C SER A 102 21.09 -8.97 -1.87
N LEU A 103 22.00 -8.99 -0.90
CA LEU A 103 23.40 -9.37 -1.13
C LEU A 103 23.51 -10.87 -1.47
N ASN A 104 22.78 -11.72 -0.74
CA ASN A 104 22.74 -13.16 -1.02
C ASN A 104 22.11 -13.48 -2.39
N GLU A 105 21.11 -12.72 -2.85
CA GLU A 105 20.47 -12.86 -4.17
C GLU A 105 21.46 -12.67 -5.34
N VAL A 106 22.53 -11.89 -5.13
CA VAL A 106 23.61 -11.68 -6.13
C VAL A 106 24.87 -12.49 -5.83
N GLY A 107 24.80 -13.45 -4.91
CA GLY A 107 25.90 -14.36 -4.57
C GLY A 107 26.96 -13.78 -3.63
N VAL A 108 26.68 -12.66 -2.96
CA VAL A 108 27.55 -12.10 -1.92
C VAL A 108 27.10 -12.65 -0.56
N THR A 109 27.97 -13.42 0.09
CA THR A 109 27.74 -13.95 1.45
C THR A 109 28.11 -12.90 2.49
N VAL A 110 27.22 -12.65 3.43
CA VAL A 110 27.33 -11.65 4.52
C VAL A 110 26.91 -12.29 5.83
#